data_AF-A0A958XNR1-F1
#
_entry.id   AF-A0A958XNR1-F1
#
_cell.length_a   1.000
_cell.length_b   1.000
_cell.length_c   1.000
_cell.angle_alpha   90.00
_cell.angle_beta   90.00
_cell.angle_gamma   90.00
#
_symmetry.space_group_name_H-M   'P 1'
#
loop_
_entity.id
_entity.type
_entity.pdbx_description
1 polymer ?
#
loop_
_entity_poly.entity_id
_entity_poly.type
_entity_poly.pdbx_seq_one_letter_code
_entity_poly.pdbx_strand_id
1 'polypeptide(L)'
;MKPISDLIQTMLSLPSALGFLACVLLVVFSWQALKSSVDALRGFRLALSFLRRRLVRFTPFRVLCVLILAVPVFWSRIWISDRLQYLEQVYAPAYETHDTSAHALAIYEAELSKHCDPYEAEIVKRRTREIAERVGSTPLAIYEVAYSECGLNPFKIRDDGVAAGWIQFTRAGLPGIRTGEKQTTLEQVKAACKRRDVAQMMDWTEQYMVSRAGSVPLPDAAAVYTCVFAPGYVGHPDQKVLYSGFGNPSYYMNKVFDGYYVDNAGRIIRSRAAMDGRITIGEMRLHLEAKKARLLARYKKQ
;
A
#
# COMPACT_ATOMS: atom_id res chain seq x y z
N MET A 1 -24.09 24.96 -13.32
CA MET A 1 -25.48 25.13 -13.82
C MET A 1 -26.00 26.54 -13.62
N LYS A 2 -25.90 27.12 -12.40
CA LYS A 2 -26.28 28.52 -12.10
C LYS A 2 -25.76 29.58 -13.10
N PRO A 3 -24.47 29.62 -13.48
CA PRO A 3 -23.98 30.65 -14.42
C PRO A 3 -24.53 30.55 -15.84
N ILE A 4 -24.93 29.35 -16.29
CA ILE A 4 -25.53 29.16 -17.63
C ILE A 4 -27.01 29.59 -17.61
N SER A 5 -27.71 29.28 -16.52
CA SER A 5 -29.09 29.74 -16.31
C SER A 5 -29.16 31.27 -16.25
N ASP A 6 -28.25 31.89 -15.49
CA ASP A 6 -28.20 33.35 -15.34
C ASP A 6 -27.87 34.04 -16.68
N LEU A 7 -26.98 33.46 -17.48
CA LEU A 7 -26.65 33.95 -18.83
C LEU A 7 -27.84 33.87 -19.79
N ILE A 8 -28.55 32.74 -19.82
CA ILE A 8 -29.74 32.55 -20.67
C ILE A 8 -30.84 33.54 -20.26
N GLN A 9 -31.09 33.71 -18.96
CA GLN A 9 -32.07 34.67 -18.45
C GLN A 9 -31.70 36.11 -18.80
N THR A 10 -30.41 36.46 -18.69
CA THR A 10 -29.90 37.78 -19.10
C THR A 10 -30.11 38.02 -20.59
N MET A 11 -29.79 37.05 -21.44
CA MET A 11 -29.99 37.13 -22.89
C MET A 11 -31.47 37.26 -23.29
N LEU A 12 -32.38 36.58 -22.57
CA LEU A 12 -33.83 36.65 -22.81
C LEU A 12 -34.49 37.92 -22.27
N SER A 13 -33.83 38.65 -21.37
CA SER A 13 -34.33 39.91 -20.79
C SER A 13 -33.96 41.17 -21.60
N LEU A 14 -33.20 41.04 -22.69
CA LEU A 14 -32.80 42.18 -23.53
C LEU A 14 -34.01 42.74 -24.31
N PRO A 15 -34.28 44.05 -24.25
CA PRO A 15 -35.39 44.64 -25.00
C PRO A 15 -35.08 44.77 -26.50
N SER A 16 -36.14 44.85 -27.32
CA SER A 16 -36.11 45.18 -28.76
C SER A 16 -35.41 44.14 -29.68
N ALA A 17 -34.85 44.58 -30.81
CA ALA A 17 -34.22 43.73 -31.83
C ALA A 17 -33.04 42.88 -31.30
N LEU A 18 -32.36 43.35 -30.26
CA LEU A 18 -31.28 42.61 -29.60
C LEU A 18 -31.80 41.37 -28.85
N GLY A 19 -33.00 41.44 -28.25
CA GLY A 19 -33.64 40.28 -27.63
C GLY A 19 -34.02 39.21 -28.66
N PHE A 20 -34.52 39.62 -29.83
CA PHE A 20 -34.81 38.69 -30.92
C PHE A 20 -33.54 37.99 -31.45
N LEU A 21 -32.45 38.74 -31.64
CA LEU A 21 -31.16 38.17 -32.04
C LEU A 21 -30.62 37.18 -31.00
N ALA A 22 -30.76 37.49 -29.71
CA ALA A 22 -30.38 36.60 -28.62
C ALA A 22 -31.18 35.29 -28.62
N CYS A 23 -32.49 35.34 -28.88
CA CYS A 23 -33.33 34.16 -29.06
C CYS A 23 -32.90 33.31 -30.27
N VAL A 24 -32.60 33.94 -31.42
CA VAL A 24 -32.09 33.22 -32.60
C VAL A 24 -30.78 32.51 -32.28
N LEU A 25 -29.85 33.17 -31.59
CA LEU A 25 -28.58 32.56 -31.18
C LEU A 25 -28.81 31.39 -30.22
N LEU A 26 -29.71 31.52 -29.24
CA LEU A 26 -30.06 30.44 -28.32
C LEU A 26 -30.64 29.22 -29.06
N VAL A 27 -31.50 29.43 -30.05
CA VAL A 27 -32.07 28.36 -30.87
C VAL A 27 -30.96 27.69 -31.71
N VAL A 28 -30.07 28.47 -32.33
CA VAL A 28 -28.94 27.94 -33.11
C VAL A 28 -27.99 27.13 -32.23
N PHE A 29 -27.64 27.62 -31.04
CA PHE A 29 -26.80 26.90 -30.08
C PHE A 29 -27.46 25.62 -29.58
N SER A 30 -28.76 25.68 -29.27
CA SER A 30 -29.53 24.50 -28.85
C SER A 30 -29.60 23.45 -29.97
N TRP A 31 -29.81 23.89 -31.21
CA TRP A 31 -29.82 23.03 -32.39
C TRP A 31 -28.45 22.40 -32.66
N GLN A 32 -27.37 23.18 -32.53
CA GLN A 32 -26.00 22.68 -32.68
C GLN A 32 -25.63 21.70 -31.57
N ALA A 33 -26.07 21.94 -30.33
CA ALA A 33 -25.91 21.01 -29.22
C ALA A 33 -26.68 19.70 -29.44
N LEU A 34 -27.90 19.78 -29.97
CA LEU A 34 -28.69 18.60 -30.33
C LEU A 34 -28.01 17.78 -31.43
N LYS A 35 -27.56 18.43 -32.51
CA LYS A 35 -26.82 17.80 -33.60
C LYS A 35 -25.54 17.10 -33.10
N SER A 36 -24.76 17.80 -32.27
CA SER A 36 -23.54 17.25 -31.67
C SER A 36 -23.81 16.07 -30.74
N SER A 37 -24.94 16.09 -30.01
CA SER A 37 -25.35 14.98 -29.14
C SER A 37 -25.76 13.75 -29.94
N VAL A 38 -26.44 13.93 -31.07
CA VAL A 38 -26.79 12.84 -32.00
C VAL A 38 -25.53 12.23 -32.62
N ASP A 39 -24.57 13.05 -33.03
CA ASP A 39 -23.30 12.57 -33.60
C ASP A 39 -22.44 11.87 -32.54
N ALA A 40 -22.42 12.35 -31.29
CA ALA A 40 -21.76 11.68 -30.17
C ALA A 40 -22.39 10.30 -29.86
N LEU A 41 -23.73 10.21 -29.87
CA LEU A 41 -24.44 8.93 -29.71
C LEU A 41 -24.15 7.95 -30.86
N ARG A 42 -24.03 8.45 -32.10
CA ARG A 42 -23.62 7.64 -33.25
C ARG A 42 -22.18 7.17 -33.12
N GLY A 43 -21.27 8.04 -32.70
CA GLY A 43 -19.87 7.71 -32.41
C GLY A 43 -19.75 6.65 -31.31
N PHE A 44 -20.51 6.78 -30.23
CA PHE A 44 -20.57 5.78 -29.16
C PHE A 44 -21.10 4.43 -29.66
N ARG A 45 -22.15 4.41 -30.47
CA ARG A 45 -22.67 3.18 -31.08
C ARG A 45 -21.68 2.54 -32.05
N LEU A 46 -20.96 3.34 -32.83
CA LEU A 46 -19.90 2.86 -33.72
C LEU A 46 -18.75 2.23 -32.91
N ALA A 47 -18.28 2.90 -31.87
CA ALA A 47 -17.26 2.38 -30.96
C ALA A 47 -17.69 1.07 -30.30
N LEU A 48 -18.94 0.98 -29.82
CA LEU A 48 -19.50 -0.23 -29.25
C LEU A 48 -19.63 -1.36 -30.28
N SER A 49 -20.00 -1.04 -31.52
CA SER A 49 -20.09 -2.01 -32.62
C SER A 49 -18.70 -2.54 -33.02
N PHE A 50 -17.69 -1.68 -33.02
CA PHE A 50 -16.30 -2.04 -33.25
C PHE A 50 -15.76 -2.96 -32.15
N LEU A 51 -16.04 -2.62 -30.88
CA LEU A 51 -15.68 -3.47 -29.74
C LEU A 51 -16.38 -4.83 -29.83
N ARG A 52 -17.69 -4.86 -30.10
CA ARG A 52 -18.46 -6.11 -30.27
C ARG A 52 -17.94 -7.00 -31.40
N ARG A 53 -17.39 -6.42 -32.47
CA ARG A 53 -16.77 -7.18 -33.57
C ARG A 53 -15.39 -7.74 -33.20
N ARG A 54 -14.67 -7.09 -32.28
CA ARG A 54 -13.34 -7.54 -31.81
C ARG A 54 -13.38 -8.45 -30.58
N LEU A 55 -14.48 -8.47 -29.83
CA LEU A 55 -14.67 -9.44 -28.76
C LEU A 55 -14.77 -10.85 -29.36
N VAL A 56 -13.98 -11.78 -28.81
CA VAL A 56 -14.03 -13.18 -29.20
C VAL A 56 -15.43 -13.70 -28.88
N ARG A 57 -16.23 -13.99 -29.92
CA ARG A 57 -17.52 -14.67 -29.73
C ARG A 57 -17.25 -16.02 -29.07
N PHE A 58 -17.74 -16.21 -27.85
CA PHE A 58 -17.63 -17.46 -27.10
C PHE A 58 -18.58 -18.51 -27.70
N THR A 59 -18.18 -19.11 -28.83
CA THR A 59 -18.82 -20.34 -29.31
C THR A 59 -18.24 -21.53 -28.55
N PRO A 60 -18.98 -22.64 -28.37
CA PRO A 60 -18.48 -23.83 -27.66
C PRO A 60 -17.13 -24.32 -28.20
N PHE A 61 -16.96 -24.29 -29.53
CA PHE A 61 -15.69 -24.64 -30.18
C PHE A 61 -14.54 -23.68 -29.83
N ARG A 62 -14.78 -22.36 -29.84
CA ARG A 62 -13.74 -21.37 -29.46
C ARG A 62 -13.38 -21.46 -27.99
N VAL A 63 -14.36 -21.71 -27.13
CA VAL A 63 -14.14 -21.99 -25.70
C VAL A 63 -13.27 -23.23 -25.55
N LEU A 64 -13.59 -24.33 -26.24
CA LEU A 64 -12.79 -25.54 -26.24
C LEU A 64 -11.34 -25.29 -26.71
N CYS A 65 -11.15 -24.55 -27.81
CA CYS A 65 -9.82 -24.15 -28.28
C CYS A 65 -9.07 -23.32 -27.23
N VAL A 66 -9.72 -22.35 -26.58
CA VAL A 66 -9.11 -21.55 -25.50
C VAL A 66 -8.73 -22.43 -24.32
N LEU A 67 -9.58 -23.39 -23.92
CA LEU A 67 -9.27 -24.33 -22.84
C LEU A 67 -8.06 -25.21 -23.17
N ILE A 68 -7.99 -25.75 -24.39
CA ILE A 68 -6.84 -26.55 -24.86
C ILE A 68 -5.56 -25.70 -24.87
N LEU A 69 -5.62 -24.48 -25.41
CA LEU A 69 -4.48 -23.56 -25.43
C LEU A 69 -4.09 -23.06 -24.03
N ALA A 70 -5.01 -23.05 -23.07
CA ALA A 70 -4.74 -22.68 -21.68
C ALA A 70 -3.96 -23.77 -20.93
N VAL A 71 -4.04 -25.05 -21.33
CA VAL A 71 -3.32 -26.15 -20.66
C VAL A 71 -1.80 -25.93 -20.62
N PRO A 72 -1.08 -25.66 -21.73
CA PRO A 72 0.36 -25.44 -21.69
C PRO A 72 0.76 -24.17 -20.91
N VAL A 73 -0.08 -23.11 -20.98
CA VAL A 73 0.12 -21.88 -20.20
C VAL A 73 -0.06 -22.16 -18.70
N PHE A 74 -1.08 -22.93 -18.34
CA PHE A 74 -1.35 -23.33 -16.95
C PHE A 74 -0.24 -24.21 -16.39
N TRP A 75 0.27 -25.17 -17.17
CA TRP A 75 1.40 -26.01 -16.79
C TRP A 75 2.66 -25.16 -16.53
N SER A 76 2.89 -24.16 -17.39
CA SER A 76 4.08 -23.29 -17.32
C SER A 76 3.86 -22.03 -16.46
N ARG A 77 2.72 -21.90 -15.78
CA ARG A 77 2.30 -20.64 -15.14
C ARG A 77 3.29 -20.13 -14.10
N ILE A 78 3.93 -21.04 -13.36
CA ILE A 78 4.90 -20.70 -12.32
C ILE A 78 6.15 -20.10 -12.98
N TRP A 79 6.70 -20.78 -13.99
CA TRP A 79 7.85 -20.31 -14.76
C TRP A 79 7.59 -18.96 -15.44
N ILE A 80 6.40 -18.81 -16.07
CA ILE A 80 6.00 -17.55 -16.71
C ILE A 80 5.89 -16.43 -15.67
N SER A 81 5.21 -16.69 -14.55
CA SER A 81 5.07 -15.71 -13.46
C SER A 81 6.43 -15.28 -12.91
N ASP A 82 7.34 -16.22 -12.67
CA ASP A 82 8.65 -15.93 -12.10
C ASP A 82 9.52 -15.15 -13.07
N ARG A 83 9.46 -15.45 -14.38
CA ARG A 83 10.17 -14.68 -15.42
C ARG A 83 9.61 -13.27 -15.55
N LEU A 84 8.29 -13.10 -15.52
CA LEU A 84 7.68 -11.76 -15.54
C LEU A 84 8.09 -10.95 -14.31
N GLN A 85 8.05 -11.57 -13.11
CA GLN A 85 8.47 -10.92 -11.87
C GLN A 85 9.96 -10.56 -11.89
N TYR A 86 10.82 -11.41 -12.47
CA TYR A 86 12.23 -11.11 -12.66
C TYR A 86 12.43 -9.92 -13.61
N LEU A 87 11.74 -9.90 -14.76
CA LEU A 87 11.80 -8.78 -15.71
C LEU A 87 11.34 -7.47 -15.06
N GLU A 88 10.25 -7.48 -14.30
CA GLU A 88 9.78 -6.31 -13.55
C GLU A 88 10.87 -5.78 -12.61
N GLN A 89 11.52 -6.67 -11.86
CA GLN A 89 12.60 -6.30 -10.93
C GLN A 89 13.88 -5.85 -11.63
N VAL A 90 14.12 -6.26 -12.89
CA VAL A 90 15.26 -5.80 -13.69
C VAL A 90 14.98 -4.45 -14.35
N TYR A 91 13.75 -4.21 -14.84
CA TYR A 91 13.36 -2.95 -15.48
C TYR A 91 13.06 -1.84 -14.48
N ALA A 92 12.59 -2.18 -13.27
CA ALA A 92 12.35 -1.25 -12.17
C ALA A 92 13.09 -1.74 -10.90
N PRO A 93 14.44 -1.72 -10.91
CA PRO A 93 15.23 -2.29 -9.84
C PRO A 93 15.10 -1.51 -8.54
N ALA A 94 15.05 -2.26 -7.45
CA ALA A 94 15.35 -1.76 -6.11
C ALA A 94 16.83 -2.04 -5.82
N TYR A 95 17.54 -1.02 -5.38
CA TYR A 95 18.91 -1.13 -4.91
C TYR A 95 18.91 -0.95 -3.39
N GLU A 96 19.91 -1.50 -2.72
CA GLU A 96 20.18 -1.13 -1.33
C GLU A 96 20.57 0.34 -1.31
N THR A 97 19.72 1.19 -0.70
CA THR A 97 19.99 2.63 -0.68
C THR A 97 20.70 3.07 0.58
N HIS A 98 20.66 2.26 1.66
CA HIS A 98 21.10 2.62 3.02
C HIS A 98 20.71 4.06 3.41
N ASP A 99 19.64 4.60 2.81
CA ASP A 99 19.31 6.01 2.85
C ASP A 99 18.61 6.30 4.17
N THR A 100 19.34 6.95 5.07
CA THR A 100 18.84 7.43 6.37
C THR A 100 18.61 8.95 6.37
N SER A 101 18.49 9.57 5.20
CA SER A 101 18.41 11.02 5.07
C SER A 101 17.09 11.59 5.60
N ALA A 102 17.13 12.87 5.97
CA ALA A 102 15.93 13.65 6.30
C ALA A 102 14.91 13.67 5.14
N HIS A 103 15.38 13.54 3.89
CA HIS A 103 14.51 13.45 2.71
C HIS A 103 13.68 12.16 2.72
N ALA A 104 14.31 11.01 2.98
CA ALA A 104 13.59 9.75 3.11
C ALA A 104 12.54 9.83 4.22
N LEU A 105 12.91 10.37 5.39
CA LEU A 105 11.97 10.59 6.50
C LEU A 105 10.77 11.46 6.09
N ALA A 106 11.01 12.57 5.40
CA ALA A 106 9.94 13.46 4.94
C ALA A 106 8.96 12.77 3.97
N ILE A 107 9.44 11.86 3.12
CA ILE A 107 8.58 11.07 2.22
C ILE A 107 7.64 10.17 3.03
N TYR A 108 8.15 9.46 4.04
CA TYR A 108 7.32 8.63 4.92
C TYR A 108 6.29 9.48 5.69
N GLU A 109 6.70 10.64 6.21
CA GLU A 109 5.78 11.56 6.87
C GLU A 109 4.70 12.10 5.91
N ALA A 110 5.02 12.31 4.63
CA ALA A 110 4.05 12.75 3.61
C ALA A 110 3.05 11.64 3.26
N GLU A 111 3.48 10.37 3.22
CA GLU A 111 2.57 9.22 3.06
C GLU A 111 1.64 9.06 4.28
N LEU A 112 2.18 9.19 5.50
CA LEU A 112 1.39 9.18 6.74
C LEU A 112 0.26 10.21 6.71
N SER A 113 0.55 11.44 6.26
CA SER A 113 -0.45 12.52 6.16
C SER A 113 -1.60 12.24 5.19
N LYS A 114 -1.53 11.21 4.33
CA LYS A 114 -2.67 10.79 3.50
C LYS A 114 -3.73 10.02 4.29
N HIS A 115 -3.38 9.54 5.49
CA HIS A 115 -4.25 8.71 6.33
C HIS A 115 -4.68 9.39 7.63
N CYS A 116 -4.03 10.51 7.97
CA CYS A 116 -4.21 11.23 9.22
C CYS A 116 -4.60 12.68 8.93
N ASP A 117 -5.41 13.28 9.81
CA ASP A 117 -5.54 14.73 9.85
C ASP A 117 -4.24 15.38 10.41
N PRO A 118 -4.09 16.72 10.36
CA PRO A 118 -2.87 17.38 10.83
C PRO A 118 -2.55 17.14 12.31
N TYR A 119 -3.56 17.01 13.17
CA TYR A 119 -3.37 16.77 14.60
C TYR A 119 -2.88 15.33 14.85
N GLU A 120 -3.53 14.36 14.22
CA GLU A 120 -3.15 12.95 14.28
C GLU A 120 -1.74 12.72 13.73
N ALA A 121 -1.43 13.34 12.58
CA ALA A 121 -0.11 13.23 11.96
C ALA A 121 0.98 13.76 12.89
N GLU A 122 0.76 14.91 13.54
CA GLU A 122 1.74 15.48 14.46
C GLU A 122 1.95 14.60 15.70
N ILE A 123 0.89 14.00 16.25
CA ILE A 123 1.02 13.04 17.34
C ILE A 123 1.85 11.84 16.91
N VAL A 124 1.55 11.23 15.76
CA VAL A 124 2.32 10.07 15.28
C VAL A 124 3.77 10.44 15.07
N LYS A 125 4.07 11.60 14.47
CA LYS A 125 5.44 12.11 14.29
C LYS A 125 6.19 12.26 15.60
N ARG A 126 5.63 13.03 16.53
CA ARG A 126 6.24 13.26 17.84
C ARG A 126 6.45 11.94 18.60
N ARG A 127 5.41 11.11 18.72
CA ARG A 127 5.48 9.85 19.45
C ARG A 127 6.43 8.84 18.80
N THR A 128 6.52 8.81 17.47
CA THR A 128 7.49 7.96 16.77
C THR A 128 8.93 8.34 17.11
N ARG A 129 9.24 9.64 17.23
CA ARG A 129 10.56 10.12 17.67
C ARG A 129 10.85 9.72 19.11
N GLU A 130 9.91 9.95 20.02
CA GLU A 130 10.04 9.56 21.44
C GLU A 130 10.23 8.05 21.62
N ILE A 131 9.47 7.23 20.88
CA ILE A 131 9.63 5.77 20.90
C ILE A 131 10.99 5.38 20.37
N ALA A 132 11.42 5.96 19.24
CA ALA A 132 12.71 5.66 18.63
C ALA A 132 13.87 5.92 19.60
N GLU A 133 13.85 7.04 20.31
CA GLU A 133 14.84 7.35 21.35
C GLU A 133 14.85 6.29 22.47
N ARG A 134 13.67 5.88 22.96
CA ARG A 134 13.57 4.91 24.06
C ARG A 134 14.04 3.49 23.71
N VAL A 135 13.95 3.09 22.44
CA VAL A 135 14.36 1.76 21.98
C VAL A 135 15.69 1.77 21.22
N GLY A 136 16.42 2.89 21.22
CA GLY A 136 17.70 3.01 20.50
C GLY A 136 17.56 2.80 18.99
N SER A 137 16.53 3.41 18.39
CA SER A 137 16.18 3.34 16.96
C SER A 137 16.20 4.71 16.31
N THR A 138 15.98 4.75 15.00
CA THR A 138 15.61 5.97 14.28
C THR A 138 14.10 6.02 14.02
N PRO A 139 13.50 7.22 13.87
CA PRO A 139 12.10 7.34 13.45
C PRO A 139 11.83 6.69 12.09
N LEU A 140 12.79 6.81 11.16
CA LEU A 140 12.70 6.22 9.84
C LEU A 140 12.54 4.70 9.91
N ALA A 141 13.32 4.00 10.73
CA ALA A 141 13.18 2.56 10.91
C ALA A 141 11.78 2.14 11.38
N ILE A 142 11.15 2.92 12.27
CA ILE A 142 9.77 2.68 12.71
C ILE A 142 8.78 2.91 11.56
N TYR A 143 8.96 3.96 10.78
CA TYR A 143 8.13 4.23 9.61
C TYR A 143 8.27 3.16 8.51
N GLU A 144 9.47 2.64 8.27
CA GLU A 144 9.68 1.55 7.32
C GLU A 144 8.84 0.31 7.69
N VAL A 145 8.82 -0.04 8.98
CA VAL A 145 8.01 -1.16 9.49
C VAL A 145 6.52 -0.83 9.43
N ALA A 146 6.08 0.35 9.89
CA ALA A 146 4.68 0.74 9.82
C ALA A 146 4.16 0.82 8.37
N TYR A 147 4.99 1.27 7.42
CA TYR A 147 4.66 1.22 6.01
C TYR A 147 4.50 -0.21 5.50
N SER A 148 5.38 -1.12 5.93
CA SER A 148 5.26 -2.53 5.59
C SER A 148 3.96 -3.16 6.11
N GLU A 149 3.53 -2.78 7.31
CA GLU A 149 2.46 -3.46 8.05
C GLU A 149 1.07 -2.87 7.86
N CYS A 150 0.96 -1.55 7.92
CA CYS A 150 -0.32 -0.87 7.85
C CYS A 150 -0.38 0.17 6.73
N GLY A 151 0.66 0.29 5.91
CA GLY A 151 0.75 1.33 4.88
C GLY A 151 0.79 2.73 5.47
N LEU A 152 1.37 2.90 6.67
CA LEU A 152 1.38 4.15 7.44
C LEU A 152 -0.01 4.65 7.87
N ASN A 153 -1.01 3.77 7.92
CA ASN A 153 -2.30 4.09 8.51
C ASN A 153 -2.37 3.57 9.96
N PRO A 154 -2.26 4.44 11.00
CA PRO A 154 -2.31 4.03 12.40
C PRO A 154 -3.66 3.42 12.82
N PHE A 155 -4.70 3.56 11.99
CA PHE A 155 -6.04 3.05 12.25
C PHE A 155 -6.39 1.84 11.37
N LYS A 156 -5.41 1.25 10.66
CA LYS A 156 -5.66 0.08 9.82
C LYS A 156 -6.12 -1.10 10.66
N ILE A 157 -7.31 -1.61 10.37
CA ILE A 157 -7.75 -2.94 10.77
C ILE A 157 -7.54 -3.86 9.57
N ARG A 158 -6.89 -5.01 9.79
CA ARG A 158 -6.71 -6.02 8.75
C ARG A 158 -8.07 -6.60 8.36
N ASP A 159 -8.23 -6.98 7.10
CA ASP A 159 -9.54 -7.31 6.53
C ASP A 159 -10.17 -8.57 7.17
N ASP A 160 -9.34 -9.48 7.69
CA ASP A 160 -9.75 -10.65 8.48
C ASP A 160 -9.98 -10.35 9.98
N GLY A 161 -9.72 -9.12 10.41
CA GLY A 161 -9.92 -8.66 11.78
C GLY A 161 -8.99 -9.27 12.82
N VAL A 162 -7.89 -9.94 12.46
CA VAL A 162 -7.00 -10.55 13.47
C VAL A 162 -5.82 -9.66 13.86
N ALA A 163 -5.62 -8.54 13.15
CA ALA A 163 -4.63 -7.53 13.46
C ALA A 163 -5.18 -6.10 13.29
N ALA A 164 -4.70 -5.15 14.09
CA ALA A 164 -5.11 -3.74 13.99
C ALA A 164 -4.05 -2.76 14.54
N GLY A 165 -4.05 -1.53 14.03
CA GLY A 165 -3.25 -0.43 14.57
C GLY A 165 -1.90 -0.20 13.87
N TRP A 166 -1.11 0.71 14.44
CA TRP A 166 0.16 1.18 13.86
C TRP A 166 1.18 0.07 13.60
N ILE A 167 1.32 -0.87 14.53
CA ILE A 167 2.21 -2.05 14.39
C ILE A 167 1.43 -3.36 14.17
N GLN A 168 0.15 -3.27 13.78
CA GLN A 168 -0.73 -4.44 13.55
C GLN A 168 -0.80 -5.41 14.75
N PHE A 169 -1.19 -4.90 15.93
CA PHE A 169 -1.40 -5.69 17.15
C PHE A 169 -2.30 -6.90 16.92
N THR A 170 -1.92 -8.04 17.48
CA THR A 170 -2.70 -9.29 17.47
C THR A 170 -3.06 -9.71 18.90
N ARG A 171 -4.00 -10.65 19.06
CA ARG A 171 -4.31 -11.22 20.38
C ARG A 171 -3.08 -11.82 21.07
N ALA A 172 -2.19 -12.46 20.30
CA ALA A 172 -0.97 -13.07 20.82
C ALA A 172 0.11 -12.04 21.18
N GLY A 173 0.10 -10.86 20.56
CA GLY A 173 1.07 -9.80 20.84
C GLY A 173 0.73 -8.93 22.05
N LEU A 174 -0.54 -8.83 22.41
CA LEU A 174 -1.04 -7.94 23.47
C LEU A 174 -0.77 -8.34 24.94
N PRO A 175 -0.41 -9.59 25.31
CA PRO A 175 -0.05 -9.90 26.70
C PRO A 175 1.04 -8.96 27.24
N GLY A 176 0.80 -8.33 28.38
CA GLY A 176 1.70 -7.35 28.99
C GLY A 176 1.45 -5.88 28.62
N ILE A 177 0.61 -5.60 27.60
CA ILE A 177 0.18 -4.24 27.25
C ILE A 177 -1.03 -3.87 28.10
N ARG A 178 -1.04 -2.68 28.71
CA ARG A 178 -2.07 -2.28 29.68
C ARG A 178 -2.78 -0.97 29.30
N THR A 179 -4.05 -0.89 29.70
CA THR A 179 -4.84 0.34 29.78
C THR A 179 -5.37 0.46 31.20
N GLY A 180 -4.81 1.40 31.97
CA GLY A 180 -4.98 1.43 33.42
C GLY A 180 -4.46 0.15 34.06
N GLU A 181 -5.27 -0.46 34.92
CA GLU A 181 -4.90 -1.69 35.64
C GLU A 181 -5.15 -2.99 34.85
N LYS A 182 -5.81 -2.90 33.68
CA LYS A 182 -6.26 -4.07 32.90
C LYS A 182 -5.40 -4.28 31.67
N GLN A 183 -5.26 -5.55 31.26
CA GLN A 183 -4.63 -5.90 30.00
C GLN A 183 -5.46 -5.40 28.82
N THR A 184 -4.80 -4.79 27.84
CA THR A 184 -5.41 -4.36 26.58
C THR A 184 -5.79 -5.57 25.73
N THR A 185 -6.98 -5.51 25.14
CA THR A 185 -7.51 -6.54 24.23
C THR A 185 -7.52 -6.06 22.79
N LEU A 186 -7.52 -6.99 21.83
CA LEU A 186 -7.57 -6.64 20.41
C LEU A 186 -8.85 -5.86 20.05
N GLU A 187 -9.97 -6.13 20.73
CA GLU A 187 -11.21 -5.40 20.51
C GLU A 187 -11.11 -3.94 20.98
N GLN A 188 -10.35 -3.67 22.05
CA GLN A 188 -10.04 -2.29 22.45
C GLN A 188 -9.16 -1.58 21.41
N VAL A 189 -8.17 -2.26 20.83
CA VAL A 189 -7.34 -1.71 19.74
C VAL A 189 -8.19 -1.38 18.53
N LYS A 190 -9.06 -2.31 18.08
CA LYS A 190 -9.99 -2.06 16.97
C LYS A 190 -10.95 -0.91 17.27
N ALA A 191 -11.45 -0.83 18.50
CA ALA A 191 -12.33 0.25 18.91
C ALA A 191 -11.60 1.60 18.88
N ALA A 192 -10.33 1.66 19.30
CA ALA A 192 -9.48 2.84 19.15
C ALA A 192 -9.25 3.20 17.68
N CYS A 193 -8.99 2.22 16.79
CA CYS A 193 -8.93 2.48 15.35
C CYS A 193 -10.21 3.11 14.81
N LYS A 194 -11.38 2.57 15.19
CA LYS A 194 -12.69 3.09 14.75
C LYS A 194 -12.97 4.51 15.26
N ARG A 195 -12.56 4.81 16.49
CA ARG A 195 -12.67 6.15 17.09
C ARG A 195 -11.54 7.11 16.69
N ARG A 196 -10.55 6.61 15.93
CA ARG A 196 -9.33 7.34 15.57
C ARG A 196 -8.55 7.89 16.78
N ASP A 197 -8.48 7.09 17.84
CA ASP A 197 -7.78 7.45 19.08
C ASP A 197 -6.26 7.27 18.91
N VAL A 198 -5.63 8.26 18.27
CA VAL A 198 -4.21 8.24 17.91
C VAL A 198 -3.30 8.25 19.13
N ALA A 199 -3.67 8.98 20.18
CA ALA A 199 -2.86 9.09 21.39
C ALA A 199 -2.74 7.72 22.07
N GLN A 200 -3.88 7.05 22.29
CA GLN A 200 -3.90 5.72 22.89
C GLN A 200 -3.21 4.67 22.01
N MET A 201 -3.35 4.77 20.68
CA MET A 201 -2.67 3.89 19.73
C MET A 201 -1.14 3.98 19.86
N MET A 202 -0.61 5.20 19.98
CA MET A 202 0.82 5.42 20.15
C MET A 202 1.30 5.02 21.55
N ASP A 203 0.50 5.20 22.60
CA ASP A 203 0.82 4.70 23.96
C ASP A 203 1.00 3.17 23.97
N TRP A 204 0.10 2.43 23.33
CA TRP A 204 0.24 0.97 23.23
C TRP A 204 1.44 0.56 22.38
N THR A 205 1.71 1.29 21.30
CA THR A 205 2.86 1.05 20.43
C THR A 205 4.15 1.18 21.24
N GLU A 206 4.27 2.27 22.00
CA GLU A 206 5.41 2.51 22.88
C GLU A 206 5.57 1.42 23.93
N GLN A 207 4.51 1.12 24.68
CA GLN A 207 4.53 0.06 25.70
C GLN A 207 5.00 -1.28 25.11
N TYR A 208 4.51 -1.61 23.91
CA TYR A 208 4.90 -2.83 23.21
C TYR A 208 6.38 -2.81 22.84
N MET A 209 6.81 -1.80 22.10
CA MET A 209 8.18 -1.77 21.58
C MET A 209 9.21 -1.72 22.70
N VAL A 210 8.98 -0.90 23.74
CA VAL A 210 9.87 -0.82 24.90
C VAL A 210 9.93 -2.15 25.66
N SER A 211 8.77 -2.79 25.88
CA SER A 211 8.73 -4.08 26.57
C SER A 211 9.41 -5.19 25.79
N ARG A 212 9.20 -5.26 24.46
CA ARG A 212 9.74 -6.33 23.61
C ARG A 212 11.20 -6.13 23.23
N ALA A 213 11.68 -4.88 23.15
CA ALA A 213 13.09 -4.60 22.94
C ALA A 213 13.94 -5.09 24.12
N GLY A 214 13.41 -5.09 25.35
CA GLY A 214 14.11 -5.65 26.51
C GLY A 214 15.49 -5.02 26.74
N SER A 215 15.60 -3.70 26.54
CA SER A 215 16.86 -2.92 26.59
C SER A 215 17.86 -3.17 25.46
N VAL A 216 17.53 -4.02 24.47
CA VAL A 216 18.35 -4.18 23.27
C VAL A 216 18.01 -3.06 22.28
N PRO A 217 19.01 -2.28 21.79
CA PRO A 217 18.78 -1.26 20.78
C PRO A 217 18.23 -1.84 19.47
N LEU A 218 17.37 -1.07 18.80
CA LEU A 218 16.77 -1.42 17.50
C LEU A 218 17.31 -0.49 16.39
N PRO A 219 18.57 -0.65 15.97
CA PRO A 219 19.25 0.38 15.16
C PRO A 219 18.69 0.59 13.76
N ASP A 220 17.93 -0.38 13.23
CA ASP A 220 17.43 -0.37 11.86
C ASP A 220 16.03 -0.98 11.74
N ALA A 221 15.45 -0.88 10.54
CA ALA A 221 14.10 -1.38 10.28
C ALA A 221 13.98 -2.90 10.48
N ALA A 222 15.03 -3.68 10.25
CA ALA A 222 15.00 -5.12 10.47
C ALA A 222 14.94 -5.46 11.97
N ALA A 223 15.67 -4.73 12.81
CA ALA A 223 15.59 -4.85 14.26
C ALA A 223 14.21 -4.43 14.78
N VAL A 224 13.66 -3.32 14.29
CA VAL A 224 12.28 -2.89 14.62
C VAL A 224 11.27 -3.95 14.20
N TYR A 225 11.39 -4.49 12.98
CA TYR A 225 10.47 -5.51 12.48
C TYR A 225 10.55 -6.78 13.32
N THR A 226 11.76 -7.21 13.67
CA THR A 226 11.99 -8.36 14.55
C THR A 226 11.35 -8.14 15.91
N CYS A 227 11.47 -6.94 16.50
CA CYS A 227 10.80 -6.58 17.75
C CYS A 227 9.27 -6.71 17.66
N VAL A 228 8.66 -6.32 16.54
CA VAL A 228 7.21 -6.36 16.34
C VAL A 228 6.69 -7.78 16.04
N PHE A 229 7.41 -8.57 15.25
CA PHE A 229 6.89 -9.85 14.70
C PHE A 229 7.53 -11.10 15.30
N ALA A 230 8.75 -11.01 15.76
CA ALA A 230 9.54 -12.13 16.26
C ALA A 230 10.41 -11.69 17.44
N PRO A 231 9.83 -11.15 18.53
CA PRO A 231 10.60 -10.45 19.58
C PRO A 231 11.67 -11.32 20.24
N GLY A 232 11.49 -12.65 20.28
CA GLY A 232 12.52 -13.59 20.76
C GLY A 232 13.79 -13.65 19.90
N TYR A 233 13.82 -12.97 18.75
CA TYR A 233 14.95 -12.89 17.83
C TYR A 233 15.60 -11.50 17.81
N VAL A 234 15.17 -10.56 18.66
CA VAL A 234 15.78 -9.23 18.76
C VAL A 234 17.28 -9.37 19.09
N GLY A 235 18.12 -8.67 18.32
CA GLY A 235 19.59 -8.71 18.46
C GLY A 235 20.29 -9.89 17.78
N HIS A 236 19.57 -10.80 17.13
CA HIS A 236 20.20 -11.87 16.35
C HIS A 236 20.77 -11.39 15.01
N PRO A 237 21.79 -12.08 14.45
CA PRO A 237 22.41 -11.71 13.19
C PRO A 237 21.57 -12.09 11.97
N ASP A 238 21.88 -11.50 10.81
CA ASP A 238 21.12 -11.67 9.56
C ASP A 238 20.93 -13.13 9.11
N GLN A 239 21.89 -14.02 9.40
CA GLN A 239 21.79 -15.45 9.03
C GLN A 239 20.82 -16.24 9.93
N LYS A 240 20.30 -15.63 11.00
CA LYS A 240 19.35 -16.28 11.89
C LYS A 240 18.04 -16.52 11.16
N VAL A 241 17.62 -17.77 11.14
CA VAL A 241 16.31 -18.18 10.62
C VAL A 241 15.21 -17.80 11.61
N LEU A 242 14.27 -16.97 11.15
CA LEU A 242 13.05 -16.57 11.88
C LEU A 242 12.00 -17.67 11.82
N TYR A 243 11.75 -18.20 10.61
CA TYR A 243 10.76 -19.23 10.35
C TYR A 243 11.28 -20.22 9.32
N SER A 244 11.06 -21.51 9.54
CA SER A 244 11.39 -22.54 8.55
C SER A 244 10.42 -23.70 8.57
N GLY A 245 10.40 -24.43 7.45
CA GLY A 245 9.73 -25.71 7.32
C GLY A 245 8.37 -25.63 6.63
N PHE A 246 8.17 -26.51 5.65
CA PHE A 246 6.91 -26.66 4.89
C PHE A 246 5.73 -27.20 5.73
N GLY A 247 5.95 -27.55 7.01
CA GLY A 247 4.89 -27.90 7.96
C GLY A 247 4.54 -26.79 8.94
N ASN A 248 5.26 -25.65 8.91
CA ASN A 248 5.13 -24.58 9.89
C ASN A 248 4.17 -23.49 9.40
N PRO A 249 2.99 -23.31 10.03
CA PRO A 249 2.04 -22.25 9.64
C PRO A 249 2.67 -20.85 9.66
N SER A 250 3.59 -20.60 10.59
CA SER A 250 4.27 -19.30 10.71
C SER A 250 5.17 -19.00 9.51
N TYR A 251 5.76 -20.02 8.89
CA TYR A 251 6.50 -19.85 7.63
C TYR A 251 5.55 -19.39 6.52
N TYR A 252 4.40 -20.05 6.33
CA TYR A 252 3.47 -19.67 5.26
C TYR A 252 2.84 -18.29 5.42
N MET A 253 2.63 -17.84 6.66
CA MET A 253 2.19 -16.48 6.95
C MET A 253 3.25 -15.43 6.60
N ASN A 254 4.53 -15.80 6.63
CA ASN A 254 5.66 -14.90 6.41
C ASN A 254 6.43 -15.18 5.11
N LYS A 255 5.96 -16.10 4.26
CA LYS A 255 6.63 -16.54 3.02
C LYS A 255 6.96 -15.43 2.02
N VAL A 256 6.37 -14.25 2.23
CA VAL A 256 6.68 -13.05 1.44
C VAL A 256 8.15 -12.66 1.57
N PHE A 257 8.80 -12.97 2.71
CA PHE A 257 10.21 -12.67 2.94
C PHE A 257 11.18 -13.69 2.34
N ASP A 258 10.72 -14.91 2.01
CA ASP A 258 11.62 -15.94 1.46
C ASP A 258 12.03 -15.62 0.01
N GLY A 259 13.29 -15.94 -0.30
CA GLY A 259 13.89 -15.92 -1.63
C GLY A 259 14.44 -14.56 -2.05
N TYR A 260 14.75 -13.67 -1.10
CA TYR A 260 15.41 -12.39 -1.36
C TYR A 260 16.93 -12.53 -1.37
N TYR A 261 17.58 -11.92 -2.35
CA TYR A 261 19.04 -11.85 -2.46
C TYR A 261 19.46 -10.61 -3.24
N VAL A 262 20.74 -10.28 -3.15
CA VAL A 262 21.37 -9.23 -3.98
C VAL A 262 22.09 -9.90 -5.15
N ASP A 263 21.80 -9.48 -6.37
CA ASP A 263 22.47 -10.01 -7.54
C ASP A 263 23.83 -9.32 -7.81
N ASN A 264 24.56 -9.81 -8.82
CA ASN A 264 25.89 -9.27 -9.17
C ASN A 264 25.89 -7.79 -9.59
N ALA A 265 24.72 -7.19 -9.87
CA ALA A 265 24.57 -5.78 -10.20
C ALA A 265 24.11 -4.94 -9.00
N GLY A 266 24.08 -5.52 -7.79
CA GLY A 266 23.65 -4.83 -6.57
C GLY A 266 22.13 -4.67 -6.46
N ARG A 267 21.35 -5.37 -7.29
CA ARG A 267 19.88 -5.27 -7.28
C ARG A 267 19.30 -6.23 -6.26
N ILE A 268 18.31 -5.77 -5.51
CA ILE A 268 17.52 -6.62 -4.62
C ILE A 268 16.52 -7.39 -5.47
N ILE A 269 16.70 -8.71 -5.55
CA ILE A 269 15.86 -9.63 -6.31
C ILE A 269 15.17 -10.58 -5.35
N ARG A 270 13.88 -10.82 -5.60
CA ARG A 270 13.14 -11.95 -5.04
C ARG A 270 12.85 -12.97 -6.13
N SER A 271 13.23 -14.23 -5.92
CA SER A 271 12.94 -15.31 -6.86
C SER A 271 12.45 -16.56 -6.14
N ARG A 272 11.53 -17.31 -6.76
CA ARG A 272 11.10 -18.61 -6.20
C ARG A 272 12.21 -19.66 -6.21
N ALA A 273 13.15 -19.57 -7.15
CA ALA A 273 14.30 -20.47 -7.20
C ALA A 273 15.23 -20.29 -5.99
N ALA A 274 15.24 -19.09 -5.40
CA ALA A 274 15.96 -18.79 -4.16
C ALA A 274 15.14 -19.09 -2.90
N MET A 275 13.85 -19.45 -3.02
CA MET A 275 13.03 -19.79 -1.85
C MET A 275 13.40 -21.18 -1.35
N ASP A 276 14.17 -21.26 -0.27
CA ASP A 276 14.68 -22.50 0.29
C ASP A 276 13.83 -23.04 1.46
N GLY A 277 12.74 -22.35 1.80
CA GLY A 277 11.86 -22.70 2.91
C GLY A 277 12.37 -22.24 4.27
N ARG A 278 13.34 -21.32 4.31
CA ARG A 278 13.92 -20.73 5.52
C ARG A 278 13.97 -19.21 5.38
N ILE A 279 13.13 -18.53 6.15
CA ILE A 279 13.13 -17.07 6.20
C ILE A 279 14.17 -16.60 7.21
N THR A 280 15.18 -15.90 6.74
CA THR A 280 16.23 -15.29 7.55
C THR A 280 15.95 -13.82 7.87
N ILE A 281 16.62 -13.27 8.89
CA ILE A 281 16.58 -11.82 9.18
C ILE A 281 17.12 -11.02 7.99
N GLY A 282 18.16 -11.52 7.31
CA GLY A 282 18.75 -10.86 6.13
C GLY A 282 17.77 -10.75 4.96
N GLU A 283 17.00 -11.78 4.67
CA GLU A 283 15.98 -11.71 3.62
C GLU A 283 14.84 -10.75 3.97
N MET A 284 14.41 -10.74 5.23
CA MET A 284 13.45 -9.76 5.73
C MET A 284 13.99 -8.32 5.61
N ARG A 285 15.27 -8.10 5.91
CA ARG A 285 15.96 -6.80 5.71
C ARG A 285 15.91 -6.37 4.25
N LEU A 286 16.28 -7.26 3.32
CA LEU A 286 16.21 -7.00 1.88
C LEU A 286 14.79 -6.68 1.41
N HIS A 287 13.77 -7.34 1.97
CA HIS A 287 12.38 -7.03 1.68
C HIS A 287 12.01 -5.60 2.09
N LEU A 288 12.41 -5.18 3.30
CA LEU A 288 12.14 -3.82 3.81
C LEU A 288 12.89 -2.76 2.98
N GLU A 289 14.16 -2.99 2.67
CA GLU A 289 14.95 -2.13 1.79
C GLU A 289 14.33 -2.01 0.39
N ALA A 290 13.86 -3.13 -0.19
CA ALA A 290 13.17 -3.10 -1.47
C ALA A 290 11.86 -2.28 -1.42
N LYS A 291 11.09 -2.37 -0.32
CA LYS A 291 9.90 -1.53 -0.12
C LYS A 291 10.27 -0.05 -0.02
N LYS A 292 11.30 0.29 0.76
CA LYS A 292 11.81 1.67 0.88
C LYS A 292 12.25 2.21 -0.48
N ALA A 293 13.14 1.51 -1.19
CA ALA A 293 13.67 1.95 -2.48
C ALA A 293 12.54 2.23 -3.49
N ARG A 294 11.51 1.37 -3.53
CA ARG A 294 10.34 1.55 -4.40
C ARG A 294 9.49 2.76 -3.99
N LEU A 295 9.32 3.01 -2.70
CA LEU A 295 8.59 4.20 -2.23
C LEU A 295 9.34 5.48 -2.63
N LEU A 296 10.64 5.56 -2.34
CA LEU A 296 11.46 6.72 -2.68
C LEU A 296 11.48 6.96 -4.20
N ALA A 297 11.55 5.90 -5.01
CA ALA A 297 11.52 6.01 -6.47
C ALA A 297 10.20 6.58 -7.01
N ARG A 298 9.07 6.42 -6.30
CA ARG A 298 7.78 7.03 -6.71
C ARG A 298 7.80 8.55 -6.56
N TYR A 299 8.46 9.06 -5.53
CA TYR A 299 8.57 10.50 -5.27
C TYR A 299 9.60 11.20 -6.16
N LYS A 300 10.58 10.47 -6.71
CA LYS A 300 11.50 11.03 -7.74
C LYS A 300 10.84 11.25 -9.11
N LYS A 301 9.68 10.64 -9.35
CA LYS A 301 8.96 10.69 -10.64
C LYS A 301 7.84 11.73 -10.68
N GLN A 302 7.56 12.40 -9.56
CA GLN A 302 6.58 13.48 -9.43
C GLN A 302 7.28 14.83 -9.55
#